data_AF-A0A7C0XUU1-F1
#
_entry.id   AF-A0A7C0XUU1-F1
#
_cell.length_a   1.000
_cell.length_b   1.000
_cell.length_c   1.000
_cell.angle_alpha   90.00
_cell.angle_beta   90.00
_cell.angle_gamma   90.00
#
_symmetry.space_group_name_H-M   'P 1'
#
loop_
_entity.id
_entity.type
_entity.pdbx_description
1 polymer ?
#
loop_
_entity_poly.entity_id
_entity_poly.type
_entity_poly.pdbx_seq_one_letter_code
_entity_poly.pdbx_strand_id
1 'polypeptide(L)'
;RMREVGEDVKVMGVRHKTKIKLTIAAAIVSRYVFSLDDYIEVVKKLKEKVKDHLEKITDKELEIYVNTADDYEKGSVYLTYTGTSAEQGDDGSVGRGNRVNGLITPYRPVSLEASSGKNPVNHVGKLYNILAFKIAREIYEESGSEVHVRLLSQIGKPINEPFIASIQILGERDQNLEKEAKRIAEHWLDNISEITKLCIEGKISTF
;
A
#
# COMPACT_ATOMS: atom_id res chain seq x y z
N ARG A 1 -4.32 -20.13 6.20
CA ARG A 1 -5.24 -19.49 5.22
C ARG A 1 -6.67 -19.76 5.66
N MET A 2 -7.56 -18.76 5.67
CA MET A 2 -9.00 -18.92 5.89
C MET A 2 -9.67 -18.87 4.52
N ARG A 3 -10.49 -19.86 4.17
CA ARG A 3 -11.16 -19.92 2.86
C ARG A 3 -12.45 -19.10 2.84
N GLU A 4 -12.99 -18.85 4.03
CA GLU A 4 -14.21 -18.12 4.32
C GLU A 4 -14.03 -16.62 4.11
N VAL A 5 -12.80 -16.10 4.23
CA VAL A 5 -12.47 -14.69 4.01
C VAL A 5 -12.20 -14.49 2.51
N GLY A 6 -13.02 -13.66 1.88
CA GLY A 6 -12.89 -13.29 0.47
C GLY A 6 -11.73 -12.34 0.20
N GLU A 7 -11.54 -12.02 -1.08
CA GLU A 7 -10.47 -11.16 -1.56
C GLU A 7 -10.70 -9.66 -1.27
N ASP A 8 -11.95 -9.24 -1.10
CA ASP A 8 -12.30 -7.85 -0.78
C ASP A 8 -12.10 -7.54 0.70
N VAL A 9 -10.94 -6.96 0.97
CA VAL A 9 -10.50 -6.58 2.30
C VAL A 9 -10.00 -5.14 2.29
N LYS A 10 -10.62 -4.30 3.11
CA LYS A 10 -10.18 -2.93 3.37
C LYS A 10 -9.72 -2.81 4.82
N VAL A 11 -8.46 -2.40 5.00
CA VAL A 11 -7.86 -2.18 6.32
C VAL A 11 -7.63 -0.68 6.51
N MET A 12 -8.22 -0.15 7.58
CA MET A 12 -8.01 1.23 8.03
C MET A 12 -7.26 1.21 9.36
N GLY A 13 -6.20 2.03 9.46
CA GLY A 13 -5.42 2.16 10.69
C GLY A 13 -5.31 3.61 11.14
N VAL A 14 -5.63 3.86 12.41
CA VAL A 14 -5.35 5.13 13.07
C VAL A 14 -4.47 4.90 14.29
N ARG A 15 -3.44 5.72 14.44
CA ARG A 15 -2.54 5.67 15.60
C ARG A 15 -2.60 6.98 16.36
N HIS A 16 -2.92 6.90 17.64
CA HIS A 16 -2.79 8.01 18.58
C HIS A 16 -1.67 7.66 19.58
N LYS A 17 -0.52 8.32 19.43
CA LYS A 17 0.69 8.03 20.22
C LYS A 17 1.07 6.55 20.13
N THR A 18 0.91 5.81 21.23
CA THR A 18 1.23 4.39 21.41
C THR A 18 0.04 3.46 21.23
N LYS A 19 -1.17 3.99 20.96
CA LYS A 19 -2.38 3.19 20.73
C LYS A 19 -2.73 3.18 19.25
N ILE A 20 -2.93 1.99 18.70
CA ILE A 20 -3.32 1.74 17.31
C ILE A 20 -4.72 1.13 17.31
N LYS A 21 -5.62 1.73 16.53
CA LYS A 21 -6.92 1.14 16.20
C LYS A 21 -6.91 0.69 14.75
N LEU A 22 -7.28 -0.55 14.52
CA LEU A 22 -7.43 -1.14 13.19
C LEU A 22 -8.88 -1.55 12.97
N THR A 23 -9.45 -1.06 11.88
CA THR A 23 -10.78 -1.46 11.41
C THR A 23 -10.61 -2.22 10.10
N ILE A 24 -11.09 -3.46 10.08
CA ILE A 24 -11.01 -4.36 8.93
C ILE A 24 -12.42 -4.58 8.43
N ALA A 25 -12.70 -4.20 7.19
CA ALA A 25 -13.88 -4.66 6.47
C ALA A 25 -13.42 -5.80 5.55
N ALA A 26 -13.94 -7.00 5.76
CA ALA A 26 -13.58 -8.19 5.02
C ALA A 26 -14.85 -8.93 4.58
N ALA A 27 -15.02 -9.09 3.28
CA ALA A 27 -16.11 -9.88 2.73
C ALA A 27 -15.99 -11.34 3.16
N ILE A 28 -17.09 -11.94 3.61
CA ILE A 28 -17.14 -13.36 3.96
C ILE A 28 -17.87 -14.13 2.86
N VAL A 29 -17.30 -15.23 2.39
CA VAL A 29 -17.83 -16.01 1.25
C VAL A 29 -18.89 -17.00 1.76
N SER A 30 -20.15 -16.75 1.37
CA SER A 30 -21.36 -17.48 1.77
C SER A 30 -21.27 -18.99 1.60
N ARG A 31 -20.55 -19.49 0.59
CA ARG A 31 -20.47 -20.94 0.36
C ARG A 31 -19.77 -21.74 1.47
N TYR A 32 -19.06 -21.07 2.37
CA TYR A 32 -18.36 -21.67 3.50
C TYR A 32 -19.02 -21.34 4.86
N VAL A 33 -20.17 -20.66 4.86
CA VAL A 33 -20.86 -20.19 6.06
C VAL A 33 -22.32 -20.65 5.97
N PHE A 34 -22.74 -21.51 6.90
CA PHE A 34 -24.07 -22.14 6.84
C PHE A 34 -25.07 -21.55 7.84
N SER A 35 -24.59 -20.68 8.73
CA SER A 35 -25.39 -20.01 9.76
C SER A 35 -24.78 -18.67 10.17
N LEU A 36 -25.55 -17.85 10.89
CA LEU A 36 -25.05 -16.61 11.48
C LEU A 36 -23.94 -16.90 12.52
N ASP A 37 -24.06 -17.99 13.28
CA ASP A 37 -23.05 -18.41 14.25
C ASP A 37 -21.72 -18.76 13.56
N ASP A 38 -21.76 -19.44 12.40
CA ASP A 38 -20.56 -19.71 11.60
C ASP A 38 -19.88 -18.41 11.15
N TYR A 39 -20.68 -17.42 10.71
CA TYR A 39 -20.16 -16.11 10.31
C TYR A 39 -19.44 -15.41 11.47
N ILE A 40 -20.07 -15.38 12.64
CA ILE A 40 -19.51 -14.75 13.85
C ILE A 40 -18.19 -15.43 14.24
N GLU A 41 -18.12 -16.76 14.16
CA GLU A 41 -16.90 -17.52 14.42
C GLU A 41 -15.80 -17.24 13.40
N VAL A 42 -16.13 -17.05 12.12
CA VAL A 42 -15.17 -16.62 11.09
C VAL A 42 -14.60 -15.24 11.42
N VAL A 43 -15.46 -14.27 11.74
CA VAL A 43 -15.06 -12.91 12.11
C VAL A 43 -14.15 -12.90 13.34
N LYS A 44 -14.49 -13.68 14.37
CA LYS A 44 -13.68 -13.85 15.58
C LYS A 44 -12.31 -14.45 15.29
N LYS A 45 -12.25 -15.55 14.53
CA LYS A 45 -11.00 -16.20 14.12
C LYS A 45 -10.12 -15.28 13.28
N LEU A 46 -10.70 -14.46 12.41
CA LEU A 46 -9.97 -13.46 11.64
C LEU A 46 -9.34 -12.41 12.56
N LYS A 47 -10.11 -11.87 13.51
CA LYS A 47 -9.62 -10.90 14.49
C LYS A 47 -8.46 -11.46 15.30
N GLU A 48 -8.58 -12.69 15.81
CA GLU A 48 -7.53 -13.37 16.58
C GLU A 48 -6.25 -13.56 15.75
N LYS A 49 -6.35 -14.07 14.52
CA LYS A 49 -5.18 -14.25 13.64
C LYS A 49 -4.45 -12.95 13.33
N VAL A 50 -5.21 -11.86 13.09
CA VAL A 50 -4.59 -10.55 12.83
C VAL A 50 -3.92 -10.03 14.10
N LYS A 51 -4.55 -10.19 15.27
CA LYS A 51 -3.96 -9.82 16.56
C LYS A 51 -2.63 -10.55 16.80
N ASP A 52 -2.63 -11.87 16.69
CA ASP A 52 -1.44 -12.72 16.88
C ASP A 52 -0.30 -12.38 15.91
N HIS A 53 -0.64 -11.93 14.70
CA HIS A 53 0.34 -11.50 13.73
C HIS A 53 0.95 -10.14 14.09
N LEU A 54 0.11 -9.17 14.49
CA LEU A 54 0.53 -7.80 14.78
C LEU A 54 1.31 -7.68 16.09
N GLU A 55 1.01 -8.50 17.09
CA GLU A 55 1.76 -8.56 18.35
C GLU A 55 3.23 -9.00 18.14
N LYS A 56 3.54 -9.64 17.01
CA LYS A 56 4.92 -9.98 16.62
C LYS A 56 5.65 -8.83 15.91
N ILE A 57 4.92 -7.80 15.47
CA ILE A 57 5.41 -6.68 14.67
C ILE A 57 5.57 -5.42 15.52
N THR A 58 4.73 -5.24 16.53
CA THR A 58 4.75 -4.04 17.38
C THR A 58 4.40 -4.35 18.83
N ASP A 59 5.01 -3.58 19.72
CA ASP A 59 4.79 -3.54 21.17
C ASP A 59 3.65 -2.59 21.59
N LYS A 60 3.01 -1.92 20.62
CA LYS A 60 2.00 -0.88 20.85
C LYS A 60 0.66 -1.48 21.25
N GLU A 61 -0.15 -0.70 21.95
CA GLU A 61 -1.51 -1.12 22.30
C GLU A 61 -2.34 -1.26 21.01
N LEU A 62 -2.92 -2.44 20.79
CA LEU A 62 -3.70 -2.78 19.61
C LEU A 62 -5.18 -2.93 19.95
N GLU A 63 -6.03 -2.24 19.20
CA GLU A 63 -7.49 -2.40 19.24
C GLU A 63 -7.99 -2.75 17.83
N ILE A 64 -8.50 -3.97 17.66
CA ILE A 64 -8.89 -4.50 16.34
C ILE A 64 -10.41 -4.68 16.28
N TYR A 65 -11.00 -4.14 15.22
CA TYR A 65 -12.40 -4.30 14.88
C TYR A 65 -12.52 -4.93 13.49
N VAL A 66 -13.49 -5.82 13.34
CA VAL A 66 -13.78 -6.50 12.08
C VAL A 66 -15.26 -6.31 11.78
N ASN A 67 -15.60 -5.92 10.56
CA ASN A 67 -16.97 -5.75 10.05
C ASN A 67 -17.90 -4.99 11.01
N THR A 68 -17.46 -3.80 11.45
CA THR A 68 -18.17 -2.98 12.45
C THR A 68 -19.57 -2.51 12.08
N ALA A 69 -19.96 -2.68 10.82
CA ALA A 69 -21.30 -2.33 10.33
C ALA A 69 -22.30 -3.50 10.47
N ASP A 70 -21.86 -4.67 10.91
CA ASP A 70 -22.73 -5.82 11.13
C ASP A 70 -23.74 -5.55 12.24
N ASP A 71 -24.97 -6.02 12.03
CA ASP A 71 -26.07 -6.03 13.00
C ASP A 71 -26.60 -7.47 13.08
N TYR A 72 -26.11 -8.22 14.07
CA TYR A 72 -26.44 -9.64 14.24
C TYR A 72 -27.90 -9.86 14.67
N GLU A 73 -28.52 -8.91 15.37
CA GLU A 73 -29.93 -9.02 15.75
C GLU A 73 -30.83 -8.95 14.52
N LYS A 74 -30.47 -8.13 13.53
CA LYS A 74 -31.18 -8.02 12.25
C LYS A 74 -30.69 -8.99 11.18
N GLY A 75 -29.65 -9.78 11.47
CA GLY A 75 -29.01 -10.66 10.49
C GLY A 75 -28.36 -9.92 9.31
N SER A 76 -28.02 -8.64 9.49
CA SER A 76 -27.36 -7.82 8.47
C SER A 76 -25.86 -7.93 8.64
N VAL A 77 -25.21 -8.74 7.80
CA VAL A 77 -23.78 -9.05 7.90
C VAL A 77 -23.08 -8.95 6.55
N TYR A 78 -21.77 -8.74 6.55
CA TYR A 78 -20.98 -8.60 5.31
C TYR A 78 -20.70 -9.96 4.62
N LEU A 79 -21.76 -10.60 4.14
CA LEU A 79 -21.74 -11.85 3.41
C LEU A 79 -21.79 -11.60 1.89
N THR A 80 -20.99 -12.34 1.14
CA THR A 80 -20.90 -12.25 -0.33
C THR A 80 -20.91 -13.63 -0.98
N TYR A 81 -21.29 -13.72 -2.26
CA TYR A 81 -21.19 -14.95 -3.05
C TYR A 81 -19.79 -15.12 -3.67
N THR A 82 -19.24 -14.04 -4.23
CA THR A 82 -17.99 -14.05 -4.98
C THR A 82 -16.78 -13.59 -4.18
N GLY A 83 -16.96 -13.10 -2.95
CA GLY A 83 -15.86 -12.56 -2.13
C GLY A 83 -15.54 -11.08 -2.37
N THR A 84 -16.42 -10.33 -3.05
CA THR A 84 -16.30 -8.87 -3.25
C THR A 84 -17.63 -8.15 -3.19
N SER A 85 -17.65 -6.93 -2.64
CA SER A 85 -18.86 -6.09 -2.58
C SER A 85 -19.33 -5.60 -3.94
N ALA A 86 -18.49 -5.69 -4.99
CA ALA A 86 -18.88 -5.33 -6.35
C ALA A 86 -20.10 -6.13 -6.84
N GLU A 87 -20.34 -7.33 -6.33
CA GLU A 87 -21.54 -8.10 -6.65
C GLU A 87 -22.85 -7.46 -6.12
N GLN A 88 -22.74 -6.56 -5.14
CA GLN A 88 -23.86 -5.89 -4.46
C GLN A 88 -23.99 -4.40 -4.85
N GLY A 89 -23.31 -3.99 -5.93
CA GLY A 89 -23.45 -2.66 -6.52
C GLY A 89 -22.37 -1.64 -6.13
N ASP A 90 -21.32 -2.05 -5.41
CA ASP A 90 -20.15 -1.19 -5.20
C ASP A 90 -19.34 -1.04 -6.49
N ASP A 91 -18.99 0.20 -6.85
CA ASP A 91 -18.20 0.53 -8.04
C ASP A 91 -16.72 0.81 -7.73
N GLY A 92 -15.85 0.49 -8.68
CA GLY A 92 -14.41 0.77 -8.62
C GLY A 92 -13.88 1.48 -9.87
N SER A 93 -12.90 2.36 -9.70
CA SER A 93 -12.20 3.01 -10.82
C SER A 93 -10.71 3.19 -10.57
N VAL A 94 -9.94 3.23 -11.66
CA VAL A 94 -8.48 3.34 -11.63
C VAL A 94 -8.04 4.63 -10.92
N GLY A 95 -7.03 4.52 -10.06
CA GLY A 95 -6.44 5.67 -9.36
C GLY A 95 -7.16 6.07 -8.07
N ARG A 96 -8.27 5.43 -7.70
CA ARG A 96 -9.06 5.73 -6.49
C ARG A 96 -8.67 4.92 -5.25
N GLY A 97 -7.66 4.07 -5.35
CA GLY A 97 -7.14 3.26 -4.25
C GLY A 97 -5.72 3.65 -3.83
N ASN A 98 -4.97 2.64 -3.44
CA ASN A 98 -3.58 2.75 -2.97
C ASN A 98 -2.63 3.43 -3.95
N ARG A 99 -1.51 3.94 -3.41
CA ARG A 99 -0.37 4.44 -4.20
C ARG A 99 0.59 3.29 -4.52
N VAL A 100 1.63 3.54 -5.32
CA VAL A 100 2.62 2.52 -5.75
C VAL A 100 3.30 1.76 -4.61
N ASN A 101 3.25 2.29 -3.38
CA ASN A 101 3.78 1.65 -2.18
C ASN A 101 2.77 0.70 -1.48
N GLY A 102 1.57 0.51 -2.02
CA GLY A 102 0.55 -0.35 -1.42
C GLY A 102 -0.43 0.36 -0.48
N LEU A 103 -0.30 1.66 -0.22
CA LEU A 103 -1.01 2.33 0.87
C LEU A 103 -1.63 3.68 0.48
N ILE A 104 -2.58 4.13 1.31
CA ILE A 104 -3.09 5.51 1.34
C ILE A 104 -2.61 6.14 2.64
N THR A 105 -1.70 7.10 2.54
CA THR A 105 -0.96 7.67 3.69
C THR A 105 -1.13 9.19 3.77
N PRO A 106 -2.19 9.70 4.44
CA PRO A 106 -2.48 11.14 4.48
C PRO A 106 -1.40 11.97 5.20
N TYR A 107 -0.56 11.33 6.03
CA TYR A 107 0.57 11.97 6.71
C TYR A 107 1.89 11.92 5.92
N ARG A 108 1.88 11.46 4.67
CA ARG A 108 3.06 11.39 3.79
C ARG A 108 2.83 12.19 2.51
N PRO A 109 3.88 12.75 1.90
CA PRO A 109 3.79 13.26 0.53
C PRO A 109 3.37 12.14 -0.42
N VAL A 110 2.39 12.41 -1.28
CA VAL A 110 1.88 11.45 -2.25
C VAL A 110 1.69 12.11 -3.61
N SER A 111 1.88 11.34 -4.68
CA SER A 111 1.43 11.73 -6.01
C SER A 111 -0.03 11.34 -6.22
N LEU A 112 -0.79 12.22 -6.88
CA LEU A 112 -2.16 11.93 -7.31
C LEU A 112 -2.23 11.13 -8.61
N GLU A 113 -1.11 10.98 -9.33
CA GLU A 113 -1.06 10.21 -10.57
C GLU A 113 -1.46 8.75 -10.34
N ALA A 114 -2.38 8.27 -11.17
CA ALA A 114 -2.69 6.85 -11.25
C ALA A 114 -1.57 6.15 -12.04
N SER A 115 -0.90 5.18 -11.41
CA SER A 115 0.19 4.43 -12.05
C SER A 115 -0.31 3.23 -12.87
N SER A 116 -1.39 2.58 -12.43
CA SER A 116 -2.00 1.45 -13.12
C SER A 116 -2.56 1.87 -14.50
N GLY A 117 -2.38 1.02 -15.51
CA GLY A 117 -2.86 1.27 -16.88
C GLY A 117 -2.01 2.24 -17.72
N LYS A 118 -1.12 3.04 -17.11
CA LYS A 118 -0.22 3.94 -17.86
C LYS A 118 0.94 3.17 -18.52
N ASN A 119 1.41 3.68 -19.67
CA ASN A 119 2.50 3.09 -20.45
C ASN A 119 3.80 3.03 -19.61
N PRO A 120 4.41 1.85 -19.39
CA PRO A 120 5.60 1.70 -18.58
C PRO A 120 6.89 2.20 -19.24
N VAL A 121 6.88 2.64 -20.50
CA VAL A 121 8.07 3.08 -21.25
C VAL A 121 8.27 4.59 -21.18
N ASN A 122 7.20 5.37 -21.36
CA ASN A 122 7.31 6.82 -21.55
C ASN A 122 6.42 7.65 -20.62
N HIS A 123 5.48 7.04 -19.89
CA HIS A 123 4.61 7.79 -19.01
C HIS A 123 5.35 8.15 -17.71
N VAL A 124 5.90 9.37 -17.68
CA VAL A 124 6.78 9.82 -16.62
C VAL A 124 6.13 9.73 -15.23
N GLY A 125 4.85 10.07 -15.11
CA GLY A 125 4.13 9.96 -13.83
C GLY A 125 4.11 8.54 -13.24
N LYS A 126 4.12 7.49 -14.07
CA LYS A 126 4.19 6.10 -13.59
C LYS A 126 5.61 5.76 -13.19
N LEU A 127 6.55 6.01 -14.10
CA LEU A 127 7.96 5.69 -13.90
C LEU A 127 8.52 6.40 -12.68
N TYR A 128 8.26 7.70 -12.50
CA TYR A 128 8.80 8.48 -11.40
C TYR A 128 8.22 8.10 -10.05
N ASN A 129 6.95 7.73 -9.97
CA ASN A 129 6.40 7.22 -8.71
C ASN A 129 7.08 5.91 -8.29
N ILE A 130 7.26 4.98 -9.23
CA ILE A 130 7.92 3.71 -8.96
C ILE A 130 9.41 3.92 -8.62
N LEU A 131 10.10 4.72 -9.43
CA LEU A 131 11.52 5.02 -9.28
C LEU A 131 11.80 5.74 -7.96
N ALA A 132 11.00 6.74 -7.60
CA ALA A 132 11.13 7.45 -6.33
C ALA A 132 10.99 6.49 -5.14
N PHE A 133 10.05 5.55 -5.19
CA PHE A 133 9.89 4.55 -4.14
C PHE A 133 11.08 3.57 -4.08
N LYS A 134 11.66 3.19 -5.22
CA LYS A 134 12.86 2.34 -5.28
C LYS A 134 14.09 3.04 -4.69
N ILE A 135 14.37 4.26 -5.14
CA ILE A 135 15.48 5.07 -4.61
C ILE A 135 15.32 5.27 -3.10
N ALA A 136 14.12 5.67 -2.64
CA ALA A 136 13.86 5.89 -1.21
C ALA A 136 14.11 4.61 -0.37
N ARG A 137 13.71 3.45 -0.90
CA ARG A 137 13.87 2.17 -0.21
C ARG A 137 15.34 1.75 -0.09
N GLU A 138 16.12 1.89 -1.16
CA GLU A 138 17.55 1.52 -1.14
C GLU A 138 18.35 2.44 -0.19
N ILE A 139 18.06 3.75 -0.19
CA ILE A 139 18.67 4.68 0.78
C ILE A 139 18.23 4.35 2.22
N TYR A 140 16.98 3.94 2.43
CA TYR A 140 16.51 3.48 3.74
C TYR A 140 17.26 2.22 4.20
N GLU A 141 17.52 1.27 3.31
CA GLU A 141 18.24 0.03 3.63
C GLU A 141 19.68 0.31 4.09
N GLU A 142 20.33 1.37 3.58
CA GLU A 142 21.66 1.83 4.01
C GLU A 142 21.63 2.67 5.29
N SER A 143 20.60 3.51 5.49
CA SER A 143 20.61 4.54 6.54
C SER A 143 19.75 4.23 7.77
N GLY A 144 18.75 3.34 7.63
CA GLY A 144 17.67 3.15 8.62
C GLY A 144 16.79 4.40 8.86
N SER A 145 17.04 5.49 8.14
CA SER A 145 16.40 6.80 8.37
C SER A 145 15.21 7.01 7.44
N GLU A 146 14.28 7.89 7.81
CA GLU A 146 13.13 8.18 6.95
C GLU A 146 13.57 8.98 5.71
N VAL A 147 13.26 8.48 4.51
CA VAL A 147 13.66 9.10 3.23
C VAL A 147 12.43 9.46 2.40
N HIS A 148 12.38 10.69 1.91
CA HIS A 148 11.41 11.15 0.92
C HIS A 148 12.12 11.50 -0.38
N VAL A 149 11.68 10.89 -1.48
CA VAL A 149 12.20 11.17 -2.83
C VAL A 149 11.08 11.78 -3.68
N ARG A 150 11.38 12.89 -4.34
CA ARG A 150 10.46 13.58 -5.26
C ARG A 150 11.18 13.82 -6.58
N LEU A 151 10.60 13.31 -7.66
CA LEU A 151 11.09 13.51 -9.01
C LEU A 151 10.08 14.36 -9.78
N LEU A 152 10.54 15.44 -10.39
CA LEU A 152 9.73 16.34 -11.21
C LEU A 152 10.28 16.33 -12.63
N SER A 153 9.45 16.00 -13.60
CA SER A 153 9.81 16.05 -15.01
C SER A 153 9.51 17.39 -15.64
N GLN A 154 10.20 17.71 -16.73
CA GLN A 154 9.84 18.79 -17.63
C GLN A 154 9.43 18.20 -18.98
N ILE A 155 8.29 18.65 -19.53
CA ILE A 155 7.82 18.19 -20.84
C ILE A 155 8.89 18.45 -21.90
N GLY A 156 9.19 17.45 -22.72
CA GLY A 156 10.20 17.52 -23.78
C GLY A 156 11.62 17.16 -23.34
N LYS A 157 11.84 16.84 -22.06
CA LYS A 157 13.13 16.32 -21.56
C LYS A 157 13.16 14.78 -21.53
N PRO A 158 14.34 14.14 -21.68
CA PRO A 158 14.50 12.71 -21.48
C PRO A 158 13.98 12.28 -20.10
N ILE A 159 13.42 11.08 -20.01
CA ILE A 159 12.84 10.57 -18.76
C ILE A 159 13.89 10.32 -17.67
N ASN A 160 15.15 10.07 -18.04
CA ASN A 160 16.27 9.93 -17.11
C ASN A 160 16.87 11.28 -16.68
N GLU A 161 16.38 12.40 -17.22
CA GLU A 161 16.84 13.77 -16.87
C GLU A 161 15.70 14.56 -16.21
N PRO A 162 15.37 14.27 -14.93
CA PRO A 162 14.35 15.02 -14.21
C PRO A 162 14.76 16.49 -14.07
N PHE A 163 13.78 17.39 -14.12
CA PHE A 163 13.99 18.80 -13.82
C PHE A 163 14.45 19.00 -12.38
N ILE A 164 13.92 18.18 -11.46
CA ILE A 164 14.35 18.13 -10.06
C ILE A 164 14.33 16.67 -9.59
N ALA A 165 15.44 16.23 -8.98
CA ALA A 165 15.48 15.05 -8.13
C ALA A 165 15.79 15.48 -6.69
N SER A 166 14.75 15.54 -5.85
CA SER A 166 14.87 15.95 -4.45
C SER A 166 14.87 14.71 -3.55
N ILE A 167 15.93 14.54 -2.77
CA ILE A 167 16.06 13.51 -1.75
C ILE A 167 16.15 14.20 -0.39
N GLN A 168 15.24 13.86 0.50
CA GLN A 168 15.16 14.40 1.85
C GLN A 168 15.29 13.25 2.85
N ILE A 169 16.38 13.24 3.60
CA ILE A 169 16.66 12.25 4.64
C ILE A 169 16.40 12.92 6.00
N LEU A 170 15.51 12.34 6.81
CA LEU A 170 15.21 12.84 8.14
C LEU A 170 16.12 12.14 9.16
N GLY A 171 17.07 12.88 9.70
CA GLY A 171 18.05 12.40 10.66
C GLY A 171 19.16 13.42 10.87
N GLU A 172 20.23 12.97 11.52
CA GLU A 172 21.47 13.76 11.59
C GLU A 172 22.12 13.84 10.21
N ARG A 173 22.80 14.96 9.95
CA ARG A 173 23.43 15.19 8.66
C ARG A 173 24.67 14.31 8.51
N ASP A 174 24.66 13.45 7.50
CA ASP A 174 25.78 12.59 7.13
C ASP A 174 26.17 12.82 5.66
N GLN A 175 27.38 13.36 5.44
CA GLN A 175 27.89 13.65 4.10
C GLN A 175 28.19 12.38 3.27
N ASN A 176 28.54 11.27 3.91
CA ASN A 176 28.77 10.02 3.20
C ASN A 176 27.45 9.47 2.70
N LEU A 177 26.41 9.52 3.54
CA LEU A 177 25.06 9.15 3.14
C LEU A 177 24.50 10.08 2.05
N GLU A 178 24.76 11.40 2.11
CA GLU A 178 24.38 12.32 1.03
C GLU A 178 25.00 11.93 -0.33
N LYS A 179 26.29 11.57 -0.33
CA LYS A 179 26.98 11.10 -1.55
C LYS A 179 26.43 9.77 -2.04
N GLU A 180 26.15 8.86 -1.13
CA GLU A 180 25.62 7.54 -1.46
C GLU A 180 24.19 7.62 -2.00
N ALA A 181 23.34 8.43 -1.37
CA ALA A 181 21.99 8.70 -1.84
C ALA A 181 21.98 9.30 -3.25
N LYS A 182 22.92 10.21 -3.54
CA LYS A 182 23.12 10.75 -4.89
C LYS A 182 23.53 9.65 -5.87
N ARG A 183 24.50 8.80 -5.51
CA ARG A 183 24.96 7.67 -6.34
C ARG A 183 23.83 6.71 -6.67
N ILE A 184 23.01 6.34 -5.68
CA ILE A 184 21.84 5.47 -5.83
C ILE A 184 20.84 6.10 -6.82
N ALA A 185 20.52 7.38 -6.65
CA ALA A 185 19.59 8.07 -7.53
C ALA A 185 20.09 8.18 -8.97
N GLU A 186 21.36 8.53 -9.17
CA GLU A 186 21.99 8.59 -10.49
C GLU A 186 21.96 7.21 -11.16
N HIS A 187 22.35 6.14 -10.44
CA HIS A 187 22.30 4.78 -10.95
C HIS A 187 20.89 4.39 -11.43
N TRP A 188 19.86 4.65 -10.63
CA TRP A 188 18.48 4.33 -10.97
C TRP A 188 17.94 5.18 -12.13
N LEU A 189 18.34 6.43 -12.25
CA LEU A 189 17.97 7.30 -13.38
C LEU A 189 18.62 6.83 -14.68
N ASP A 190 19.92 6.50 -14.65
CA ASP A 190 20.65 5.96 -15.80
C ASP A 190 20.09 4.60 -16.25
N ASN A 191 19.58 3.81 -15.30
CA ASN A 191 19.01 2.48 -15.53
C ASN A 191 17.47 2.47 -15.46
N ILE A 192 16.80 3.59 -15.76
CA ILE A 192 15.32 3.69 -15.66
C ILE A 192 14.57 2.65 -16.53
N SER A 193 15.22 2.13 -17.58
CA SER A 193 14.68 1.04 -18.40
C SER A 193 14.46 -0.27 -17.62
N GLU A 194 15.19 -0.49 -16.52
CA GLU A 194 14.96 -1.62 -15.63
C GLU A 194 13.58 -1.54 -14.96
N ILE A 195 13.11 -0.35 -14.61
CA ILE A 195 11.74 -0.16 -14.10
C ILE A 195 10.71 -0.58 -15.16
N THR A 196 10.96 -0.27 -16.43
CA THR A 196 10.10 -0.70 -17.54
C THR A 196 10.02 -2.22 -17.59
N LYS A 197 11.17 -2.90 -17.55
CA LYS A 197 11.27 -4.36 -17.56
C LYS A 197 10.52 -4.97 -16.38
N LEU A 198 10.75 -4.48 -15.16
CA LEU A 198 10.11 -4.97 -13.95
C LEU A 198 8.58 -4.76 -13.97
N CYS A 199 8.10 -3.67 -14.57
CA CYS A 199 6.67 -3.45 -14.79
C CYS A 199 6.06 -4.48 -15.75
N ILE A 200 6.74 -4.76 -16.87
CA ILE A 200 6.28 -5.72 -17.89
C ILE A 200 6.28 -7.15 -17.33
N GLU A 201 7.27 -7.50 -16.52
CA GLU A 201 7.37 -8.80 -15.86
C GLU A 201 6.42 -8.96 -14.66
N GLY A 202 5.66 -7.92 -14.29
CA GLY A 202 4.75 -7.95 -13.13
C GLY A 202 5.47 -8.07 -11.78
N LYS A 203 6.77 -7.73 -11.72
CA LYS A 203 7.61 -7.84 -10.50
C LYS A 203 7.56 -6.60 -9.61
N ILE A 204 6.90 -5.54 -10.05
CA ILE A 204 6.67 -4.31 -9.28
C ILE A 204 5.17 -4.09 -9.14
N SER A 205 4.71 -3.84 -7.91
CA SER A 205 3.35 -3.36 -7.68
C SER A 205 3.18 -1.92 -8.16
N THR A 206 1.98 -1.59 -8.64
CA THR A 206 1.63 -0.23 -9.09
C THR A 206 0.57 0.41 -8.21
N PHE A 207 0.15 -0.29 -7.16
CA PHE A 207 -0.80 0.10 -6.12
C PHE A 207 -0.59 -0.78 -4.87
#